data_AF-A0A0Q9TNU6-F1
#
_entry.id   AF-A0A0Q9TNU6-F1
#
_cell.length_a   1.000
_cell.length_b   1.000
_cell.length_c   1.000
_cell.angle_alpha   90.00
_cell.angle_beta   90.00
_cell.angle_gamma   90.00
#
_symmetry.space_group_name_H-M   'P 1'
#
loop_
_entity.id
_entity.type
_entity.pdbx_description
1 polymer ?
#
loop_
_entity_poly.entity_id
_entity_poly.type
_entity_poly.pdbx_seq_one_letter_code
_entity_poly.pdbx_strand_id
1 'polypeptide(L)'
;MLRGGLIVIGVGVAGYLAMLVLLSFAMQEPYPFLNVANKSGRPLLIEQADVVSSPGWRSSRLVWGNSGIWPAAGKGACEQDRLVARDLQGTVVARRTGACRSDTWTITTEGLSEAPRYPRLPVPPGHVEVRLVLDSSGTEDSVVAWWRALPQTLERATARGAAAGVTVQGPFLENEDLAMYVRGPDAATVRDFARTQVLRPSPGRVYAYVGAPGQLAPHTGAEILVPTVAPSVTTR
;
A
#
# COMPACT_ATOMS: atom_id res chain seq x y z
N MET A 1 -57.39 36.63 3.43
CA MET A 1 -56.48 36.08 4.46
C MET A 1 -55.74 34.81 4.01
N LEU A 2 -56.33 33.94 3.17
CA LEU A 2 -55.69 32.69 2.69
C LEU A 2 -54.33 32.87 1.98
N ARG A 3 -54.19 33.90 1.11
CA ARG A 3 -52.96 34.17 0.35
C ARG A 3 -51.79 34.63 1.23
N GLY A 4 -52.04 35.42 2.28
CA GLY A 4 -51.00 35.89 3.20
C GLY A 4 -50.45 34.75 4.07
N GLY A 5 -51.34 33.85 4.54
CA GLY A 5 -50.93 32.66 5.29
C GLY A 5 -50.04 31.71 4.49
N LEU A 6 -50.35 31.50 3.20
CA LEU A 6 -49.54 30.68 2.30
C LEU A 6 -48.14 31.25 2.08
N ILE A 7 -47.99 32.57 1.99
CA ILE A 7 -46.68 33.23 1.83
C ILE A 7 -45.85 33.09 3.11
N VAL A 8 -46.45 33.32 4.28
CA VAL A 8 -45.76 33.19 5.57
C VAL A 8 -45.31 31.74 5.83
N ILE A 9 -46.16 30.76 5.51
CA ILE A 9 -45.82 29.34 5.62
C ILE A 9 -44.71 28.98 4.62
N GLY A 10 -44.79 29.46 3.38
CA GLY A 10 -43.78 29.21 2.35
C GLY A 10 -42.40 29.76 2.71
N VAL A 11 -42.34 30.99 3.23
CA VAL A 11 -41.08 31.61 3.70
C VAL A 11 -40.54 30.87 4.93
N GLY A 12 -41.41 30.45 5.85
CA GLY A 12 -41.02 29.66 7.02
C GLY A 12 -40.42 28.30 6.65
N VAL A 13 -41.05 27.56 5.72
CA VAL A 13 -40.56 26.25 5.26
C VAL A 13 -39.26 26.39 4.47
N ALA A 14 -39.16 27.38 3.57
CA ALA A 14 -37.94 27.63 2.81
C ALA A 14 -36.78 28.03 3.72
N GLY A 15 -37.04 28.90 4.71
CA GLY A 15 -36.04 29.31 5.71
C GLY A 15 -35.58 28.13 6.58
N TYR A 16 -36.50 27.27 7.01
CA TYR A 16 -36.18 26.06 7.77
C TYR A 16 -35.34 25.06 6.96
N LEU A 17 -35.69 24.82 5.70
CA LEU A 17 -34.92 23.93 4.81
C LEU A 17 -33.53 24.51 4.50
N ALA A 18 -33.43 25.81 4.23
CA ALA A 18 -32.15 26.48 4.02
C ALA A 18 -31.26 26.41 5.28
N MET A 19 -31.84 26.60 6.46
CA MET A 19 -31.15 26.47 7.74
C MET A 19 -30.70 25.03 8.01
N LEU A 20 -31.51 24.02 7.67
CA LEU A 20 -31.11 22.61 7.76
C LEU A 20 -29.94 22.29 6.82
N VAL A 21 -29.95 22.79 5.58
CA VAL A 21 -28.83 22.61 4.64
C VAL A 21 -27.57 23.29 5.16
N LEU A 22 -27.68 24.52 5.67
CA LEU A 22 -26.54 25.24 6.26
C LEU A 22 -26.01 24.54 7.52
N LEU A 23 -26.88 24.03 8.39
CA LEU A 23 -26.50 23.18 9.53
C LEU A 23 -25.82 21.90 9.07
N SER A 24 -26.24 21.30 7.97
CA SER A 24 -25.62 20.09 7.41
C SER A 24 -24.19 20.38 6.96
N PHE A 25 -23.95 21.53 6.31
CA PHE A 25 -22.60 21.97 5.92
C PHE A 25 -21.77 22.41 7.12
N ALA A 26 -22.37 23.09 8.12
CA ALA A 26 -21.68 23.55 9.32
C ALA A 26 -21.36 22.40 10.30
N MET A 27 -22.18 21.35 10.34
CA MET A 27 -21.96 20.12 11.10
C MET A 27 -21.30 19.01 10.28
N GLN A 28 -20.90 19.27 9.04
CA GLN A 28 -20.12 18.33 8.26
C GLN A 28 -18.75 18.22 8.95
N GLU A 29 -18.55 17.15 9.72
CA GLU A 29 -17.25 16.89 10.31
C GLU A 29 -16.20 16.88 9.20
N PRO A 30 -15.09 17.63 9.33
CA PRO A 30 -14.07 17.67 8.30
C PRO A 30 -13.58 16.25 8.05
N TYR A 31 -13.63 15.84 6.78
CA TYR A 31 -13.25 14.50 6.33
C TYR A 31 -11.92 14.09 7.01
N PRO A 32 -11.90 13.03 7.85
CA PRO A 32 -10.82 12.77 8.81
C PRO A 32 -9.64 12.05 8.16
N PHE A 33 -9.35 12.38 6.90
CA PHE A 33 -8.44 11.64 6.06
C PHE A 33 -7.68 12.59 5.14
N LEU A 34 -6.37 12.37 5.03
CA LEU A 34 -5.52 12.97 3.99
C LEU A 34 -5.51 12.04 2.77
N ASN A 35 -5.80 12.58 1.59
CA ASN A 35 -5.62 11.84 0.35
C ASN A 35 -4.14 11.85 -0.04
N VAL A 36 -3.58 10.68 -0.33
CA VAL A 36 -2.20 10.56 -0.81
C VAL A 36 -2.26 10.05 -2.25
N ALA A 37 -1.73 10.83 -3.18
CA ALA A 37 -1.56 10.42 -4.57
C ALA A 37 -0.09 10.02 -4.81
N ASN A 38 0.16 8.74 -5.03
CA ASN A 38 1.49 8.26 -5.37
C ASN A 38 1.66 8.26 -6.90
N LYS A 39 2.34 9.27 -7.42
CA LYS A 39 2.70 9.41 -8.84
C LYS A 39 4.17 9.08 -9.11
N SER A 40 4.89 8.56 -8.11
CA SER A 40 6.29 8.16 -8.25
C SER A 40 6.46 6.84 -9.03
N GLY A 41 5.39 6.05 -9.17
CA GLY A 41 5.44 4.71 -9.76
C GLY A 41 6.16 3.68 -8.89
N ARG A 42 6.41 4.00 -7.61
CA ARG A 42 7.17 3.16 -6.67
C ARG A 42 6.31 2.84 -5.44
N PRO A 43 6.43 1.65 -4.85
CA PRO A 43 5.96 1.43 -3.49
C PRO A 43 6.70 2.33 -2.49
N LEU A 44 5.94 3.05 -1.65
CA LEU A 44 6.46 4.01 -0.68
C LEU A 44 5.86 3.80 0.70
N LEU A 45 6.70 3.76 1.74
CA LEU A 45 6.26 3.72 3.13
C LEU A 45 6.04 5.14 3.64
N ILE A 46 4.81 5.47 4.01
CA ILE A 46 4.47 6.76 4.62
C ILE A 46 4.50 6.63 6.14
N GLU A 47 5.15 7.57 6.79
CA GLU A 47 5.33 7.60 8.24
C GLU A 47 5.23 9.04 8.76
N GLN A 48 4.92 9.20 10.04
CA GLN A 48 5.25 10.44 10.75
C GLN A 48 6.78 10.59 10.80
N ALA A 49 7.26 11.79 10.46
CA ALA A 49 8.65 12.18 10.65
C ALA A 49 8.99 12.04 12.14
N ASP A 50 10.21 11.59 12.46
CA ASP A 50 10.69 11.44 13.83
C ASP A 50 10.78 12.81 14.54
N VAL A 51 9.63 13.33 14.98
CA VAL A 51 9.52 14.29 16.07
C VAL A 51 9.26 13.44 17.29
N VAL A 52 10.11 13.56 18.32
CA VAL A 52 10.05 12.88 19.63
C VAL A 52 8.62 12.49 19.99
N SER A 53 8.20 11.31 19.55
CA SER A 53 6.82 10.85 19.68
C SER A 53 6.78 10.04 20.96
N SER A 54 5.79 10.31 21.81
CA SER A 54 5.56 9.50 23.01
C SER A 54 5.51 8.02 22.63
N PRO A 55 6.16 7.13 23.40
CA PRO A 55 6.14 5.70 23.11
C PRO A 55 4.68 5.21 23.11
N GLY A 56 4.23 4.66 21.98
CA GLY A 56 2.90 4.05 21.86
C GLY A 56 2.09 4.44 20.61
N TRP A 57 2.41 5.54 19.93
CA TRP A 57 1.72 5.91 18.69
C TRP A 57 2.70 6.28 17.58
N ARG A 58 2.89 5.36 16.64
CA ARG A 58 3.46 5.61 15.31
C ARG A 58 2.51 5.00 14.30
N SER A 59 1.83 5.82 13.51
CA SER A 59 1.12 5.33 12.33
C SER A 59 2.12 5.20 11.18
N SER A 60 2.09 4.07 10.50
CA SER A 60 2.84 3.81 9.28
C SER A 60 1.91 3.16 8.27
N ARG A 61 2.00 3.54 7.01
CA ARG A 61 1.16 3.00 5.95
C ARG A 61 1.96 2.83 4.68
N LEU A 62 1.91 1.64 4.11
CA LEU A 62 2.52 1.38 2.82
C LEU A 62 1.55 1.82 1.71
N VAL A 63 2.04 2.62 0.77
CA VAL A 63 1.26 3.14 -0.36
C VAL A 63 2.01 2.82 -1.64
N TRP A 64 1.42 1.95 -2.47
CA TRP A 64 1.96 1.59 -3.78
C TRP A 64 0.94 1.83 -4.91
N GLY A 65 -0.36 1.85 -4.62
CA GLY A 65 -1.41 2.20 -5.59
C GLY A 65 -1.41 3.69 -5.98
N ASN A 66 -2.15 4.05 -7.03
CA ASN A 66 -2.20 5.42 -7.55
C ASN A 66 -2.81 6.43 -6.55
N SER A 67 -3.58 5.93 -5.59
CA SER A 67 -4.13 6.69 -4.48
C SER A 67 -4.18 5.84 -3.22
N GLY A 68 -4.04 6.49 -2.07
CA GLY A 68 -4.19 5.90 -0.75
C GLY A 68 -4.76 6.93 0.22
N ILE A 69 -5.16 6.45 1.39
CA ILE A 69 -5.73 7.31 2.44
C ILE A 69 -4.80 7.26 3.65
N TRP A 70 -4.44 8.41 4.20
CA TRP A 70 -3.79 8.49 5.50
C TRP A 70 -4.83 8.86 6.57
N PRO A 71 -5.00 8.05 7.63
CA PRO A 71 -5.92 8.39 8.70
C PRO A 71 -5.44 9.64 9.44
N ALA A 72 -6.26 10.69 9.45
CA ALA A 72 -6.05 11.81 10.35
C ALA A 72 -6.64 11.43 11.71
N ALA A 73 -5.82 10.96 12.63
CA ALA A 73 -6.28 10.62 13.97
C ALA A 73 -7.00 11.82 14.64
N GLY A 74 -8.10 11.53 15.34
CA GLY A 74 -9.07 12.51 15.83
C GLY A 74 -8.50 13.63 16.71
N LYS A 75 -9.22 14.77 16.68
CA LYS A 75 -9.10 15.98 17.51
C LYS A 75 -7.66 16.48 17.78
N GLY A 76 -6.98 16.94 16.73
CA GLY A 76 -5.88 17.91 16.85
C GLY A 76 -4.46 17.39 16.57
N ALA A 77 -4.26 16.10 16.35
CA ALA A 77 -2.93 15.55 16.03
C ALA A 77 -2.47 15.87 14.59
N CYS A 78 -3.41 15.97 13.65
CA CYS A 78 -3.05 16.12 12.23
C CYS A 78 -2.60 17.51 11.79
N GLU A 79 -2.69 18.53 12.64
CA GLU A 79 -2.17 19.87 12.34
C GLU A 79 -0.64 19.98 12.50
N GLN A 80 -0.01 18.95 13.09
CA GLN A 80 1.43 18.91 13.36
C GLN A 80 2.15 17.77 12.62
N ASP A 81 1.43 16.98 11.81
CA ASP A 81 1.98 15.81 11.14
C ASP A 81 2.94 16.21 10.01
N ARG A 82 4.23 16.25 10.38
CA ARG A 82 5.32 16.16 9.42
C ARG A 82 5.31 14.73 8.91
N LEU A 83 4.86 14.48 7.69
CA LEU A 83 4.91 13.15 7.10
C LEU A 83 6.15 13.01 6.21
N VAL A 84 6.69 11.80 6.16
CA VAL A 84 7.74 11.42 5.22
C VAL A 84 7.28 10.21 4.42
N ALA A 85 7.57 10.22 3.12
CA ALA A 85 7.50 9.03 2.30
C ALA A 85 8.92 8.49 2.16
N ARG A 86 9.09 7.19 2.41
CA ARG A 86 10.36 6.49 2.31
C ARG A 86 10.31 5.44 1.21
N ASP A 87 11.43 5.29 0.50
CA ASP A 87 11.63 4.17 -0.40
C ASP A 87 11.90 2.86 0.38
N LEU A 88 12.14 1.78 -0.35
CA LEU A 88 12.45 0.45 0.20
C LEU A 88 13.72 0.44 1.07
N GLN A 89 14.64 1.36 0.82
CA GLN A 89 15.92 1.50 1.50
C GLN A 89 15.81 2.41 2.74
N GLY A 90 14.63 2.98 2.99
CA GLY A 90 14.37 3.90 4.10
C GLY A 90 14.76 5.36 3.81
N THR A 91 15.17 5.67 2.59
CA THR A 91 15.52 7.03 2.15
C THR A 91 14.26 7.88 2.07
N VAL A 92 14.28 9.09 2.65
CA VAL A 92 13.15 10.03 2.53
C VAL A 92 13.12 10.59 1.12
N VAL A 93 12.05 10.29 0.38
CA VAL A 93 11.85 10.73 -1.01
C VAL A 93 10.87 11.90 -1.14
N ALA A 94 9.98 12.07 -0.16
CA ALA A 94 9.09 13.21 -0.10
C ALA A 94 8.76 13.56 1.36
N ARG A 95 8.49 14.84 1.59
CA ARG A 95 8.09 15.37 2.89
C ARG A 95 6.80 16.16 2.74
N ARG A 96 5.95 16.10 3.75
CA ARG A 96 4.77 16.93 3.86
C ARG A 96 4.76 17.61 5.21
N THR A 97 4.39 18.88 5.23
CA THR A 97 4.15 19.67 6.43
C THR A 97 2.81 20.37 6.29
N GLY A 98 1.92 20.22 7.27
CA GLY A 98 0.64 20.92 7.30
C GLY A 98 -0.52 20.06 7.76
N ALA A 99 -1.68 20.69 7.97
CA ALA A 99 -2.88 20.04 8.48
C ALA A 99 -3.41 18.99 7.49
N CYS A 100 -3.70 17.77 7.95
CA CYS A 100 -4.22 16.68 7.09
C CYS A 100 -5.68 16.83 6.63
N ARG A 101 -6.38 17.88 7.06
CA ARG A 101 -7.81 18.03 6.75
C ARG A 101 -7.96 18.55 5.32
N SER A 102 -8.62 17.76 4.48
CA SER A 102 -9.17 18.13 3.15
C SER A 102 -8.21 18.43 2.00
N ASP A 103 -6.91 18.17 2.13
CA ASP A 103 -5.94 18.31 1.03
C ASP A 103 -5.54 16.97 0.41
N THR A 104 -4.85 17.05 -0.72
CA THR A 104 -4.21 15.90 -1.38
C THR A 104 -2.71 16.12 -1.39
N TRP A 105 -1.96 15.15 -0.85
CA TRP A 105 -0.52 15.12 -0.98
C TRP A 105 -0.11 14.27 -2.17
N THR A 106 0.44 14.93 -3.19
CA THR A 106 0.95 14.25 -4.38
C THR A 106 2.45 14.03 -4.26
N ILE A 107 2.87 12.77 -4.26
CA ILE A 107 4.27 12.37 -4.30
C ILE A 107 4.64 12.13 -5.76
N THR A 108 5.54 12.95 -6.31
CA THR A 108 5.97 12.90 -7.72
C THR A 108 7.27 12.11 -7.86
N THR A 109 7.78 12.01 -9.10
CA THR A 109 9.09 11.42 -9.43
C THR A 109 10.25 12.41 -9.30
N GLU A 110 10.01 13.64 -8.83
CA GLU A 110 11.03 14.69 -8.80
C GLU A 110 12.20 14.29 -7.90
N GLY A 111 13.43 14.35 -8.43
CA GLY A 111 14.63 13.94 -7.70
C GLY A 111 14.79 12.44 -7.50
N LEU A 112 13.92 11.60 -8.10
CA LEU A 112 14.00 10.14 -8.04
C LEU A 112 14.49 9.57 -9.36
N SER A 113 15.19 8.43 -9.28
CA SER A 113 15.51 7.64 -10.47
C SER A 113 14.24 7.09 -11.12
N GLU A 114 14.36 6.54 -12.33
CA GLU A 114 13.24 5.86 -12.99
C GLU A 114 12.74 4.68 -12.14
N ALA A 115 11.42 4.57 -11.97
CA ALA A 115 10.80 3.49 -11.23
C ALA A 115 11.22 2.11 -11.80
N PRO A 116 11.62 1.15 -10.95
CA PRO A 116 12.05 -0.15 -11.41
C PRO A 116 10.90 -0.86 -12.12
N ARG A 117 11.20 -1.44 -13.28
CA ARG A 117 10.27 -2.24 -14.07
C ARG A 117 10.82 -3.64 -14.25
N TYR A 118 9.93 -4.61 -14.25
CA TYR A 118 10.33 -5.99 -14.49
C TYR A 118 10.79 -6.18 -15.95
N PRO A 119 12.06 -6.54 -16.21
CA PRO A 119 12.50 -6.83 -17.56
C PRO A 119 11.90 -8.19 -17.96
N ARG A 120 10.94 -8.19 -18.89
CA ARG A 120 10.28 -9.41 -19.39
C ARG A 120 11.22 -10.24 -20.27
N LEU A 121 12.22 -10.85 -19.64
CA LEU A 121 13.18 -11.72 -20.29
C LEU A 121 12.56 -13.10 -20.56
N PRO A 122 12.96 -13.81 -21.63
CA PRO A 122 12.51 -15.18 -21.87
C PRO A 122 12.72 -16.09 -20.66
N VAL A 123 11.78 -17.01 -20.42
CA VAL A 123 11.92 -18.03 -19.37
C VAL A 123 12.61 -19.26 -19.97
N PRO A 124 13.66 -19.80 -19.33
CA PRO A 124 14.30 -21.01 -19.82
C PRO A 124 13.29 -22.17 -19.97
N PRO A 125 13.39 -23.03 -21.00
CA PRO A 125 12.40 -24.09 -21.26
C PRO A 125 12.16 -25.07 -20.10
N GLY A 126 13.18 -25.29 -19.27
CA GLY A 126 13.10 -26.13 -18.07
C GLY A 126 12.86 -25.36 -16.78
N HIS A 127 12.34 -24.13 -16.86
CA HIS A 127 12.04 -23.30 -15.68
C HIS A 127 10.59 -22.82 -15.74
N VAL A 128 10.05 -22.54 -14.57
CA VAL A 128 8.77 -21.85 -14.39
C VAL A 128 9.01 -20.46 -13.84
N GLU A 129 8.10 -19.56 -14.15
CA GLU A 129 8.02 -18.24 -13.53
C GLU A 129 6.73 -18.13 -12.71
N VAL A 130 6.86 -17.54 -11.53
CA VAL A 130 5.76 -17.23 -10.62
C VAL A 130 5.74 -15.73 -10.37
N ARG A 131 4.61 -15.09 -10.71
CA ARG A 131 4.29 -13.71 -10.33
C ARG A 131 3.53 -13.75 -9.01
N LEU A 132 4.10 -13.12 -7.98
CA LEU A 132 3.51 -12.93 -6.68
C LEU A 132 2.93 -11.52 -6.63
N VAL A 133 1.65 -11.39 -6.30
CA VAL A 133 0.95 -10.11 -6.12
C VAL A 133 0.50 -9.98 -4.69
N LEU A 134 0.87 -8.87 -4.05
CA LEU A 134 0.49 -8.57 -2.69
C LEU A 134 -0.85 -7.82 -2.68
N ASP A 135 -1.77 -8.31 -1.84
CA ASP A 135 -3.06 -7.68 -1.62
C ASP A 135 -2.89 -6.35 -0.89
N SER A 136 -3.54 -5.29 -1.38
CA SER A 136 -3.53 -3.96 -0.75
C SER A 136 -4.55 -3.81 0.38
N SER A 137 -5.45 -4.77 0.54
CA SER A 137 -6.66 -4.63 1.36
C SER A 137 -6.56 -5.14 2.80
N GLY A 138 -5.41 -5.62 3.29
CA GLY A 138 -5.33 -6.18 4.64
C GLY A 138 -3.97 -6.10 5.32
N THR A 139 -4.00 -5.80 6.63
CA THR A 139 -2.89 -5.97 7.59
C THR A 139 -1.71 -4.99 7.48
N GLU A 140 -1.99 -3.69 7.50
CA GLU A 140 -0.99 -2.60 7.43
C GLU A 140 0.25 -2.85 8.31
N ASP A 141 0.10 -3.27 9.57
CA ASP A 141 1.25 -3.54 10.45
C ASP A 141 2.13 -4.70 9.97
N SER A 142 1.52 -5.80 9.51
CA SER A 142 2.26 -6.98 9.01
C SER A 142 2.95 -6.67 7.69
N VAL A 143 2.26 -5.95 6.81
CA VAL A 143 2.77 -5.47 5.52
C VAL A 143 3.92 -4.47 5.71
N VAL A 144 3.81 -3.53 6.65
CA VAL A 144 4.87 -2.58 6.99
C VAL A 144 6.08 -3.30 7.60
N ALA A 145 5.85 -4.26 8.51
CA ALA A 145 6.92 -5.06 9.09
C ALA A 145 7.66 -5.88 8.02
N TRP A 146 6.92 -6.49 7.09
CA TRP A 146 7.50 -7.17 5.94
C TRP A 146 8.27 -6.22 5.03
N TRP A 147 7.72 -5.05 4.70
CA TRP A 147 8.37 -4.04 3.86
C TRP A 147 9.73 -3.60 4.43
N ARG A 148 9.79 -3.31 5.73
CA ARG A 148 11.03 -2.94 6.41
C ARG A 148 12.07 -4.07 6.41
N ALA A 149 11.62 -5.33 6.45
CA ALA A 149 12.51 -6.50 6.41
C ALA A 149 12.89 -6.91 4.97
N LEU A 150 12.22 -6.39 3.95
CA LEU A 150 12.35 -6.84 2.57
C LEU A 150 13.75 -6.67 1.99
N PRO A 151 14.50 -5.56 2.20
CA PRO A 151 15.86 -5.42 1.67
C PRO A 151 16.78 -6.57 2.09
N GLN A 152 16.84 -6.85 3.40
CA GLN A 152 17.63 -7.95 3.96
C GLN A 152 17.09 -9.32 3.55
N THR A 153 15.79 -9.43 3.32
CA THR A 153 15.15 -10.66 2.88
C THR A 153 15.51 -10.97 1.43
N LEU A 154 15.50 -9.99 0.53
CA LEU A 154 15.91 -10.12 -0.86
C LEU A 154 17.41 -10.42 -1.01
N GLU A 155 18.25 -9.80 -0.19
CA GLU A 155 19.68 -10.12 -0.15
C GLU A 155 19.92 -11.59 0.22
N ARG A 156 19.29 -12.06 1.30
CA ARG A 156 19.37 -13.47 1.72
C ARG A 156 18.75 -14.42 0.70
N ALA A 157 17.62 -14.06 0.10
CA ALA A 157 16.96 -14.83 -0.93
C ALA A 157 17.83 -14.93 -2.19
N THR A 158 18.57 -13.89 -2.54
CA THR A 158 19.51 -13.94 -3.67
C THR A 158 20.63 -14.95 -3.40
N ALA A 159 21.23 -14.91 -2.21
CA ALA A 159 22.29 -15.85 -1.82
C ALA A 159 21.80 -17.31 -1.77
N ARG A 160 20.62 -17.56 -1.19
CA ARG A 160 20.04 -18.91 -1.11
C ARG A 160 19.46 -19.39 -2.43
N GLY A 161 18.97 -18.47 -3.25
CA GLY A 161 18.38 -18.77 -4.55
C GLY A 161 19.38 -19.41 -5.48
N ALA A 162 20.63 -18.95 -5.49
CA ALA A 162 21.69 -19.55 -6.28
C ALA A 162 21.86 -21.06 -6.02
N ALA A 163 21.81 -21.49 -4.75
CA ALA A 163 21.92 -22.91 -4.39
C ALA A 163 20.68 -23.73 -4.77
N ALA A 164 19.51 -23.11 -4.81
CA ALA A 164 18.24 -23.75 -5.17
C ALA A 164 17.90 -23.66 -6.67
N GLY A 165 18.75 -23.01 -7.48
CA GLY A 165 18.44 -22.70 -8.88
C GLY A 165 17.25 -21.72 -9.01
N VAL A 166 17.03 -20.87 -8.02
CA VAL A 166 15.93 -19.91 -7.96
C VAL A 166 16.46 -18.48 -8.05
N THR A 167 15.75 -17.62 -8.79
CA THR A 167 16.03 -16.19 -8.85
C THR A 167 14.79 -15.40 -8.43
N VAL A 168 15.00 -14.29 -7.73
CA VAL A 168 13.94 -13.39 -7.23
C VAL A 168 14.19 -12.00 -7.80
N GLN A 169 13.14 -11.36 -8.31
CA GLN A 169 13.18 -10.01 -8.83
C GLN A 169 12.01 -9.20 -8.28
N GLY A 170 12.28 -7.97 -7.85
CA GLY A 170 11.27 -7.05 -7.33
C GLY A 170 11.70 -6.40 -6.02
N PRO A 171 10.79 -5.65 -5.37
CA PRO A 171 9.40 -5.43 -5.78
C PRO A 171 9.27 -4.48 -6.98
N PHE A 172 8.20 -4.66 -7.76
CA PHE A 172 7.79 -3.80 -8.88
C PHE A 172 6.35 -3.33 -8.69
N LEU A 173 6.02 -2.19 -9.30
CA LEU A 173 4.63 -1.72 -9.39
C LEU A 173 4.10 -2.00 -10.79
N GLU A 174 3.05 -2.82 -10.90
CA GLU A 174 2.39 -3.17 -12.17
C GLU A 174 0.89 -2.96 -12.07
N ASN A 175 0.32 -2.04 -12.84
CA ASN A 175 -1.13 -1.74 -12.81
C ASN A 175 -1.68 -1.51 -11.40
N GLU A 176 -0.93 -0.79 -10.56
CA GLU A 176 -1.24 -0.54 -9.14
C GLU A 176 -1.03 -1.71 -8.18
N ASP A 177 -0.61 -2.87 -8.68
CA ASP A 177 -0.28 -4.03 -7.86
C ASP A 177 1.21 -4.07 -7.50
N LEU A 178 1.49 -4.40 -6.24
CA LEU A 178 2.86 -4.70 -5.80
C LEU A 178 3.21 -6.14 -6.19
N ALA A 179 4.12 -6.28 -7.15
CA ALA A 179 4.49 -7.55 -7.74
C ALA A 179 5.95 -7.95 -7.44
N MET A 180 6.19 -9.25 -7.29
CA MET A 180 7.52 -9.87 -7.31
C MET A 180 7.50 -11.06 -8.25
N TYR A 181 8.65 -11.34 -8.87
CA TYR A 181 8.80 -12.46 -9.79
C TYR A 181 9.83 -13.44 -9.24
N VAL A 182 9.46 -14.72 -9.22
CA VAL A 182 10.34 -15.81 -8.80
C VAL A 182 10.44 -16.81 -9.94
N ARG A 183 11.66 -17.13 -10.37
CA ARG A 183 11.92 -18.14 -11.41
C ARG A 183 12.73 -19.28 -10.83
N GLY A 184 12.44 -20.51 -11.27
CA GLY A 184 13.19 -21.68 -10.84
C GLY A 184 12.80 -22.94 -11.61
N PRO A 185 13.30 -24.12 -11.21
CA PRO A 185 13.17 -25.35 -12.00
C PRO A 185 11.73 -25.87 -12.11
N ASP A 186 10.95 -25.75 -11.03
CA ASP A 186 9.57 -26.23 -10.98
C ASP A 186 8.71 -25.41 -10.00
N ALA A 187 7.39 -25.54 -10.14
CA ALA A 187 6.44 -24.72 -9.39
C ALA A 187 6.42 -25.01 -7.89
N ALA A 188 6.72 -26.24 -7.46
CA ALA A 188 6.75 -26.59 -6.05
C ALA A 188 7.97 -25.96 -5.36
N THR A 189 9.15 -26.12 -5.96
CA THR A 189 10.40 -25.51 -5.48
C THR A 189 10.28 -23.99 -5.42
N VAL A 190 9.76 -23.35 -6.46
CA VAL A 190 9.59 -21.90 -6.50
C VAL A 190 8.63 -21.41 -5.42
N ARG A 191 7.50 -22.10 -5.20
CA ARG A 191 6.52 -21.70 -4.17
C ARG A 191 7.06 -21.89 -2.76
N ASP A 192 7.73 -23.00 -2.48
CA ASP A 192 8.32 -23.23 -1.16
C ASP A 192 9.43 -22.21 -0.88
N PHE A 193 10.26 -21.92 -1.87
CA PHE A 193 11.28 -20.88 -1.78
C PHE A 193 10.66 -19.50 -1.52
N ALA A 194 9.63 -19.10 -2.28
CA ALA A 194 8.94 -17.84 -2.07
C ALA A 194 8.38 -17.73 -0.65
N ARG A 195 7.71 -18.79 -0.17
CA ARG A 195 7.10 -18.83 1.16
C ARG A 195 8.12 -18.75 2.29
N THR A 196 9.30 -19.36 2.13
CA THR A 196 10.29 -19.47 3.21
C THR A 196 11.34 -18.37 3.18
N GLN A 197 11.69 -17.85 2.00
CA GLN A 197 12.79 -16.91 1.80
C GLN A 197 12.35 -15.49 1.43
N VAL A 198 11.17 -15.30 0.85
CA VAL A 198 10.73 -13.98 0.32
C VAL A 198 9.57 -13.40 1.12
N LEU A 199 8.58 -14.24 1.45
CA LEU A 199 7.35 -13.83 2.12
C LEU A 199 7.41 -13.95 3.65
N ARG A 200 8.62 -13.91 4.23
CA ARG A 200 8.83 -13.92 5.69
C ARG A 200 9.52 -12.62 6.14
N PRO A 201 8.94 -11.87 7.12
CA PRO A 201 7.67 -12.13 7.80
C PRO A 201 6.47 -12.04 6.85
N SER A 202 5.31 -12.60 7.23
CA SER A 202 4.13 -12.67 6.36
C SER A 202 3.67 -11.26 5.94
N PRO A 203 3.52 -10.97 4.64
CA PRO A 203 2.88 -9.75 4.15
C PRO A 203 1.34 -9.85 4.12
N GLY A 204 0.73 -10.80 4.83
CA GLY A 204 -0.71 -11.03 4.78
C GLY A 204 -1.12 -11.90 3.59
N ARG A 205 -1.91 -11.35 2.66
CA ARG A 205 -2.45 -12.12 1.52
C ARG A 205 -1.60 -11.91 0.27
N VAL A 206 -1.21 -13.02 -0.35
CA VAL A 206 -0.43 -13.05 -1.59
C VAL A 206 -1.09 -13.98 -2.57
N TYR A 207 -1.31 -13.47 -3.79
CA TYR A 207 -1.80 -14.23 -4.92
C TYR A 207 -0.61 -14.65 -5.78
N ALA A 208 -0.54 -15.92 -6.17
CA ALA A 208 0.49 -16.43 -7.06
C ALA A 208 -0.11 -16.84 -8.40
N TYR A 209 0.51 -16.36 -9.48
CA TYR A 209 0.19 -16.72 -10.86
C TYR A 209 1.40 -17.44 -11.46
N VAL A 210 1.19 -18.67 -11.93
CA VAL A 210 2.28 -19.54 -12.39
C VAL A 210 2.20 -19.73 -13.90
N GLY A 211 3.28 -19.43 -14.60
CA GLY A 211 3.44 -19.73 -16.02
C GLY A 211 3.73 -21.22 -16.26
N ALA A 212 3.36 -21.72 -17.44
CA ALA A 212 3.84 -23.03 -17.88
C ALA A 212 5.38 -23.03 -18.04
N PRO A 213 6.04 -24.20 -18.02
CA PRO A 213 7.48 -24.28 -18.27
C PRO A 213 7.89 -23.56 -19.57
N GLY A 214 8.91 -22.71 -19.49
CA GLY A 214 9.37 -21.87 -20.60
C GLY A 214 8.46 -20.69 -20.96
N GLN A 215 7.37 -20.47 -20.23
CA GLN A 215 6.46 -19.34 -20.43
C GLN A 215 6.54 -18.35 -19.25
N LEU A 216 6.31 -17.07 -19.57
CA LEU A 216 6.18 -16.01 -18.57
C LEU A 216 4.95 -16.27 -17.69
N ALA A 217 5.02 -15.82 -16.43
CA ALA A 217 3.87 -15.82 -15.55
C ALA A 217 2.79 -14.88 -16.12
N PRO A 218 1.51 -15.29 -16.09
CA PRO A 218 0.45 -14.46 -16.60
C PRO A 218 0.20 -13.25 -15.66
N HIS A 219 -0.24 -12.15 -16.25
CA HIS A 219 -0.67 -10.95 -15.51
C HIS A 219 -1.99 -11.15 -14.77
N THR A 220 -2.86 -12.02 -15.32
CA THR A 220 -4.19 -12.35 -14.81
C THR A 220 -4.42 -13.84 -15.06
N GLY A 221 -5.15 -14.53 -14.17
CA GLY A 221 -5.38 -15.96 -14.35
C GLY A 221 -5.85 -16.66 -13.08
N ALA A 222 -5.82 -18.00 -13.10
CA ALA A 222 -6.21 -18.81 -11.95
C ALA A 222 -5.31 -18.50 -10.75
N GLU A 223 -5.90 -17.81 -9.77
CA GLU A 223 -5.23 -17.41 -8.55
C GLU A 223 -4.93 -18.65 -7.71
N ILE A 224 -3.67 -18.77 -7.31
CA ILE A 224 -3.28 -19.74 -6.30
C ILE A 224 -2.88 -18.93 -5.08
N LEU A 225 -3.77 -18.92 -4.09
CA LEU A 225 -3.52 -18.24 -2.83
C LEU A 225 -2.30 -18.89 -2.17
N VAL A 226 -1.31 -18.09 -1.81
CA VAL A 226 -0.23 -18.55 -0.93
C VAL A 226 -0.57 -18.05 0.47
N PRO A 227 -1.20 -18.86 1.33
CA PRO A 227 -1.46 -18.44 2.70
C PRO A 227 -0.12 -18.23 3.41
N THR A 228 0.19 -16.97 3.70
CA THR A 228 1.31 -16.65 4.60
C THR A 228 0.73 -16.57 6.00
N VAL A 229 1.00 -17.59 6.79
CA VAL A 229 0.60 -17.63 8.20
C VAL A 229 1.65 -16.82 8.96
N ALA A 230 1.23 -15.73 9.60
CA ALA A 230 2.06 -15.07 10.61
C ALA A 230 2.35 -16.09 11.73
N PRO A 231 3.57 -16.21 12.25
CA PRO A 231 3.80 -17.06 13.40
C PRO A 231 2.88 -16.59 14.53
N SER A 232 2.01 -17.48 15.01
CA SER A 232 1.21 -17.24 16.20
C SER A 232 2.15 -16.97 17.36
N VAL A 233 2.17 -15.72 17.83
CA VAL A 233 2.84 -15.35 19.07
C VAL A 233 2.19 -16.20 20.15
N THR A 234 2.93 -17.21 20.63
CA THR A 234 2.52 -17.94 21.83
C THR A 234 2.73 -16.97 22.98
N THR A 235 1.67 -16.26 23.37
CA THR A 235 1.63 -15.56 24.65
C THR A 235 1.77 -16.63 25.74
N ARG A 236 2.95 -16.70 26.35
CA ARG A 236 3.13 -17.35 27.66
C ARG A 236 2.74 -16.38 28.75
#